data_AF-A0A151X4S2-F1
#
_entry.id   AF-A0A151X4S2-F1
#
_cell.length_a   1.000
_cell.length_b   1.000
_cell.length_c   1.000
_cell.angle_alpha   90.00
_cell.angle_beta   90.00
_cell.angle_gamma   90.00
#
_symmetry.space_group_name_H-M   'P 1'
#
loop_
_entity.id
_entity.type
_entity.pdbx_description
1 polymer ?
#
loop_
_entity_poly.entity_id
_entity_poly.type
_entity_poly.pdbx_seq_one_letter_code
_entity_poly.pdbx_strand_id
1 'polypeptide(L)'
;MGKQFGSLYKINGIVFFRLSPHEQKVFKGFVSEGVPNLIRRFQGSVLKVAPFFMFSYLLVNWANEKNLALSRKNPKDYENDT
;
A
#
# COMPACT_ATOMS: atom_id res chain seq x y z
N MET A 1 31.10 0.74 -19.60
CA MET A 1 30.70 0.46 -18.20
C MET A 1 30.17 -0.96 -18.14
N GLY A 2 30.88 -1.86 -17.45
CA GLY A 2 30.63 -3.30 -17.47
C GLY A 2 29.21 -3.66 -17.04
N LYS A 3 28.45 -4.23 -17.98
CA LYS A 3 27.08 -4.73 -17.77
C LYS A 3 27.02 -6.26 -17.75
N GLN A 4 28.17 -6.92 -17.84
CA GLN A 4 28.28 -8.38 -17.92
C GLN A 4 29.01 -8.93 -16.70
N PHE A 5 28.60 -10.12 -16.26
CA PHE A 5 29.29 -10.86 -15.21
C PHE A 5 30.79 -10.97 -15.51
N GLY A 6 31.62 -10.67 -14.51
CA GLY A 6 33.08 -10.55 -14.65
C GLY A 6 33.59 -9.12 -14.82
N SER A 7 32.74 -8.14 -15.19
CA SER A 7 33.13 -6.73 -15.38
C SER A 7 32.35 -5.72 -14.52
N LEU A 8 31.57 -6.22 -13.55
CA LEU A 8 30.62 -5.41 -12.78
C LEU A 8 31.31 -4.47 -11.78
N TYR A 9 32.11 -5.02 -10.87
CA TYR A 9 32.71 -4.26 -9.77
C TYR A 9 33.92 -5.00 -9.19
N LYS A 10 34.87 -4.26 -8.60
CA LYS A 10 36.02 -4.83 -7.87
C LYS A 10 35.68 -4.93 -6.38
N ILE A 11 35.40 -6.14 -5.89
CA ILE A 11 35.12 -6.45 -4.48
C ILE A 11 36.23 -7.36 -3.96
N ASN A 12 36.83 -7.03 -2.81
CA ASN A 12 37.89 -7.83 -2.19
C ASN A 12 37.53 -8.14 -0.73
N GLY A 13 37.93 -9.31 -0.22
CA GLY A 13 37.87 -9.63 1.20
C GLY A 13 36.49 -10.03 1.76
N ILE A 14 35.53 -10.43 0.92
CA ILE A 14 34.21 -10.88 1.38
C ILE A 14 34.05 -12.38 1.11
N VAL A 15 33.68 -13.14 2.14
CA VAL A 15 33.39 -14.58 2.07
C VAL A 15 31.90 -14.80 2.32
N PHE A 16 31.23 -15.56 1.46
CA PHE A 16 29.81 -15.88 1.57
C PHE A 16 29.61 -17.38 1.81
N PHE A 17 28.78 -17.74 2.78
CA PHE A 17 28.38 -19.12 3.05
C PHE A 17 26.94 -19.35 2.63
N ARG A 18 26.65 -20.50 2.01
CA ARG A 18 25.31 -20.87 1.53
C ARG A 18 25.07 -22.36 1.74
N LEU A 19 23.83 -22.73 2.05
CA LEU A 19 23.38 -24.12 2.14
C LEU A 19 22.69 -24.54 0.84
N SER A 20 22.78 -25.81 0.47
CA SER A 20 22.03 -26.36 -0.66
C SER A 20 20.52 -26.19 -0.44
N PRO A 21 19.70 -25.84 -1.46
CA PRO A 21 18.26 -25.70 -1.30
C PRO A 21 17.56 -26.96 -0.75
N HIS A 22 18.10 -28.14 -1.04
CA HIS A 22 17.56 -29.43 -0.55
C HIS A 22 17.74 -29.63 0.96
N GLU A 23 18.70 -28.92 1.56
CA GLU A 23 18.99 -28.96 3.00
C GLU A 23 18.22 -27.88 3.78
N GLN A 24 17.52 -26.98 3.09
CA GLN A 24 16.80 -25.86 3.69
C GLN A 24 15.31 -26.16 3.83
N LYS A 25 14.72 -25.67 4.93
CA LYS A 25 13.27 -25.68 5.13
C LYS A 25 12.67 -24.43 4.48
N VAL A 26 11.85 -24.61 3.44
CA VAL A 26 11.26 -23.53 2.64
C VAL A 26 10.42 -22.55 3.49
N PHE A 27 9.67 -23.05 4.46
CA PHE A 27 8.78 -22.25 5.31
C PHE A 27 9.31 -22.00 6.72
N LYS A 28 10.62 -22.08 6.92
CA LYS A 28 11.23 -21.80 8.23
C LYS A 28 10.86 -20.38 8.68
N GLY A 29 10.30 -20.24 9.88
CA GLY A 29 9.97 -18.95 10.46
C GLY A 29 8.78 -18.22 9.82
N PHE A 30 7.99 -18.88 8.97
CA PHE A 30 6.87 -18.21 8.26
C PHE A 30 5.90 -17.50 9.22
N VAL A 31 5.49 -18.18 10.30
CA VAL A 31 4.58 -17.59 11.30
C VAL A 31 5.37 -16.78 12.33
N SER A 32 6.41 -17.37 12.93
CA SER A 32 7.12 -16.76 14.06
C SER A 32 7.90 -15.49 13.70
N GLU A 33 8.49 -15.44 12.51
CA GLU A 33 9.27 -14.29 12.05
C GLU A 33 8.59 -13.54 10.91
N GLY A 34 7.88 -14.26 10.03
CA GLY A 34 7.22 -13.68 8.87
C GLY A 34 6.05 -12.77 9.24
N VAL A 35 5.15 -13.22 10.14
CA VAL A 35 3.99 -12.43 10.56
C VAL A 35 4.40 -11.16 11.31
N PRO A 36 5.30 -11.20 12.34
CA PRO A 36 5.76 -9.97 12.99
C PRO A 36 6.46 -9.00 12.03
N ASN A 37 7.27 -9.51 11.09
CA ASN A 37 7.90 -8.66 10.09
C ASN A 37 6.90 -8.04 9.12
N LEU A 38 5.83 -8.75 8.74
CA LEU A 38 4.77 -8.21 7.91
C LEU A 38 4.06 -7.07 8.62
N ILE A 39 3.70 -7.25 9.89
CA ILE A 39 3.06 -6.22 10.71
C ILE A 39 3.97 -5.00 10.84
N ARG A 40 5.24 -5.20 11.16
CA ARG A 40 6.24 -4.11 11.23
C ARG A 40 6.34 -3.34 9.91
N ARG A 41 6.36 -4.05 8.77
CA ARG A 41 6.41 -3.43 7.44
C ARG A 41 5.13 -2.65 7.13
N PHE A 42 3.97 -3.21 7.47
CA PHE A 42 2.67 -2.57 7.30
C PHE A 42 2.56 -1.29 8.13
N GLN A 43 2.95 -1.33 9.41
CA GLN A 43 2.95 -0.15 10.29
C GLN A 43 3.83 0.98 9.75
N GLY A 44 4.97 0.65 9.13
CA GLY A 44 5.87 1.65 8.53
C GLY A 44 5.33 2.36 7.28
N SER A 45 4.33 1.78 6.61
CA SER A 45 3.75 2.34 5.38
C SER A 45 2.33 2.84 5.54
N VAL A 46 1.53 2.27 6.45
CA VAL A 46 0.10 2.56 6.57
C VAL A 46 -0.18 4.05 6.80
N LEU A 47 0.60 4.73 7.64
CA LEU A 47 0.40 6.16 7.91
C LEU A 47 0.77 7.07 6.74
N LYS A 48 1.55 6.58 5.78
CA LYS A 48 1.90 7.34 4.56
C LYS A 48 0.85 7.15 3.47
N VAL A 49 0.21 5.99 3.44
CA VAL A 49 -0.66 5.58 2.33
C VAL A 49 -2.15 5.74 2.69
N ALA A 50 -2.54 5.35 3.90
CA ALA A 50 -3.93 5.36 4.35
C ALA A 50 -4.59 6.76 4.33
N PRO A 51 -3.92 7.87 4.70
CA PRO A 51 -4.57 9.19 4.69
C PRO A 51 -5.05 9.60 3.30
N PHE A 52 -4.30 9.31 2.24
CA PHE A 52 -4.69 9.65 0.87
C PHE A 52 -5.93 8.86 0.42
N PHE A 53 -5.94 7.56 0.70
CA PHE A 53 -7.10 6.72 0.39
C PHE A 53 -8.33 7.14 1.20
N MET A 54 -8.17 7.36 2.50
CA MET A 54 -9.26 7.80 3.37
C MET A 54 -9.83 9.15 2.91
N PHE A 55 -8.98 10.11 2.59
CA PHE A 55 -9.40 11.40 2.06
C PHE A 55 -10.19 11.27 0.76
N SER A 56 -9.66 10.49 -0.20
CA SER A 56 -10.34 10.25 -1.48
C SER A 56 -11.72 9.61 -1.31
N TYR A 57 -11.84 8.65 -0.39
CA TYR A 57 -13.10 7.99 -0.07
C TYR A 57 -14.12 8.96 0.52
N LEU A 58 -13.71 9.76 1.50
CA LEU A 58 -14.57 10.77 2.13
C LEU A 58 -15.03 11.82 1.12
N LEU A 59 -14.14 12.27 0.24
CA LEU A 59 -14.44 13.24 -0.81
C LEU A 59 -15.51 12.70 -1.78
N VAL A 60 -15.34 11.47 -2.25
CA VAL A 60 -16.30 10.83 -3.17
C VAL A 60 -17.65 10.62 -2.48
N ASN A 61 -17.65 10.19 -1.22
CA ASN A 61 -18.89 10.01 -0.47
C ASN A 61 -19.65 11.32 -0.31
N TRP A 62 -18.96 12.39 0.10
CA TRP A 62 -19.53 13.73 0.21
C TRP A 62 -20.08 14.24 -1.13
N ALA A 63 -19.33 14.06 -2.22
CA ALA A 63 -19.75 14.52 -3.54
C ALA A 63 -21.04 13.82 -4.00
N ASN A 64 -21.15 12.51 -3.77
CA ASN A 64 -22.34 11.73 -4.11
C ASN A 64 -23.55 12.17 -3.27
N GLU A 65 -23.40 12.27 -1.95
CA GLU A 65 -24.48 12.74 -1.05
C GLU A 65 -24.96 14.15 -1.43
N LYS A 66 -24.01 15.05 -1.72
CA LYS A 66 -24.33 16.43 -2.09
C LYS A 66 -25.03 16.49 -3.45
N ASN A 67 -24.60 15.71 -4.43
CA ASN A 67 -25.24 15.64 -5.74
C ASN A 67 -26.69 15.13 -5.64
N LEU A 68 -26.92 14.10 -4.83
CA LEU A 68 -28.26 13.57 -4.57
C LEU A 68 -29.16 14.61 -3.86
N ALA A 69 -28.62 15.34 -2.89
CA ALA A 69 -29.36 16.38 -2.19
C ALA A 69 -29.74 17.55 -3.12
N LEU A 70 -28.83 17.98 -4.00
CA LEU A 70 -29.07 19.07 -4.96
C LEU A 70 -30.00 18.67 -6.11
N SER A 71 -30.00 17.40 -6.50
CA SER A 71 -30.88 16.91 -7.57
C SER A 71 -32.34 16.80 -7.13
N ARG A 72 -32.63 16.86 -5.83
CA ARG A 72 -34.00 16.88 -5.32
C ARG A 72 -34.58 18.29 -5.44
N LYS A 73 -35.82 18.38 -5.95
CA LYS A 73 -36.57 19.63 -6.00
C LYS A 73 -36.77 20.17 -4.59
N ASN A 74 -36.55 21.47 -4.40
CA ASN A 74 -36.82 22.14 -3.13
C ASN A 74 -38.30 22.59 -3.09
N PRO A 75 -39.11 22.10 -2.13
CA PRO A 75 -40.52 22.47 -2.02
C PRO A 75 -40.75 23.98 -1.85
N LYS A 76 -39.79 24.69 -1.23
CA LYS A 76 -39.89 26.13 -0.97
C LYS A 76 -39.88 26.99 -2.24
N ASP A 77 -39.37 26.46 -3.34
CA ASP A 77 -39.29 27.19 -4.60
C ASP A 77 -40.68 27.34 -5.26
N TYR A 78 -41.68 26.57 -4.81
CA TYR A 78 -43.05 26.56 -5.37
C TYR A 78 -44.08 27.23 -4.45
N GLU A 79 -43.66 27.82 -3.31
CA GLU A 79 -44.58 28.40 -2.32
C GLU A 79 -45.25 29.72 -2.79
N ASN A 80 -44.61 30.44 -3.72
CA ASN A 80 -45.10 31.74 -4.23
C ASN A 80 -45.46 31.71 -5.72
N ASP A 81 -45.57 30.53 -6.32
CA ASP A 81 -45.95 30.37 -7.73
C ASP A 81 -47.49 30.32 -7.78
N THR A 82 -48.12 31.49 -7.92
CA THR A 82 -49.59 31.67 -8.03
C THR A 82 -49.91 32.46 -9.29
#